data_AF-A0A3N2PHR0-F1
#
_entry.id   AF-A0A3N2PHR0-F1
#
_cell.length_a   1.000
_cell.length_b   1.000
_cell.length_c   1.000
_cell.angle_alpha   90.00
_cell.angle_beta   90.00
_cell.angle_gamma   90.00
#
_symmetry.space_group_name_H-M   'P 1'
#
loop_
_entity.id
_entity.type
_entity.pdbx_description
1 polymer ?
#
loop_
_entity_poly.entity_id
_entity_poly.type
_entity_poly.pdbx_seq_one_letter_code
_entity_poly.pdbx_strand_id
1 'polypeptide(L)'
;MSANPLVATPREASPSPWSGIWIAEDIELLIQGIENGSWIDGVLGGVSAGLDALALVTDPAGVLLQYGIAWLIEHVKPLSEALDWLAGDPAQIAAYAQTWRNVAGALRDSVADLSQQVRMDVAEWTGSAGDAYRAWAKDQQDAIGGLAKAADTMAVATESAGQLIAGVRMLVRDAIAALVSRLVVYAAELLGTAGAAAPLVLEQVTALIGSCAAKIARWLRALLSSLRTFASFVSRLGKLIEALRRILDRLRGGNRRPVRPNGPSRQELLEELSRQGIKHNPDDIVLIGKDGTGKIIFLENGNSRAGLRHITERHAADFADVGVAEEKIANLVFSAVTEGKVVGMQRTRPIYEVVFEGRIYRVAVTVGDNGFIVGANPVGR
;
A
#
# COMPACT_ATOMS: atom_id res chain seq x y z
N MET A 1 14.54 -51.42 15.68
CA MET A 1 13.07 -51.25 15.77
C MET A 1 12.59 -50.78 14.41
N SER A 2 11.86 -51.62 13.69
CA SER A 2 11.36 -51.34 12.33
C SER A 2 10.13 -50.43 12.38
N ALA A 3 10.13 -49.37 11.58
CA ALA A 3 9.02 -48.41 11.49
C ALA A 3 7.77 -49.05 10.85
N ASN A 4 6.59 -48.74 11.40
CA ASN A 4 5.30 -49.29 10.98
C ASN A 4 4.84 -48.69 9.63
N PRO A 5 4.59 -49.49 8.58
CA PRO A 5 4.20 -49.02 7.25
C PRO A 5 2.77 -48.46 7.15
N LEU A 6 1.98 -48.49 8.23
CA LEU A 6 0.64 -47.90 8.31
C LEU A 6 0.61 -46.51 8.97
N VAL A 7 1.76 -46.02 9.44
CA VAL A 7 1.88 -44.69 10.05
C VAL A 7 2.50 -43.74 9.02
N ALA A 8 1.68 -42.83 8.48
CA ALA A 8 2.18 -41.76 7.64
C ALA A 8 3.15 -40.89 8.46
N THR A 9 4.39 -40.73 7.99
CA THR A 9 5.30 -39.73 8.52
C THR A 9 4.65 -38.35 8.36
N PRO A 10 4.75 -37.45 9.35
CA PRO A 10 4.32 -36.07 9.16
C PRO A 10 5.03 -35.51 7.94
N ARG A 11 4.29 -35.24 6.86
CA ARG A 11 4.78 -34.30 5.85
C ARG A 11 4.87 -32.97 6.58
N GLU A 12 6.08 -32.54 6.91
CA GLU A 12 6.33 -31.13 7.15
C GLU A 12 6.02 -30.41 5.84
N ALA A 13 4.75 -30.02 5.66
CA ALA A 13 4.47 -28.86 4.85
C ALA A 13 5.23 -27.73 5.55
N SER A 14 6.38 -27.35 5.00
CA SER A 14 7.05 -26.11 5.41
C SER A 14 5.95 -25.03 5.44
N PRO A 15 5.82 -24.25 6.53
CA PRO A 15 4.86 -23.17 6.54
C PRO A 15 5.21 -22.30 5.34
N SER A 16 4.37 -22.33 4.30
CA SER A 16 4.53 -21.37 3.25
C SER A 16 4.41 -20.00 3.94
N PRO A 17 5.26 -19.03 3.61
CA PRO A 17 5.03 -17.64 4.00
C PRO A 17 3.62 -17.17 3.57
N TRP A 18 3.04 -17.91 2.64
CA TRP A 18 1.64 -17.96 2.24
C TRP A 18 0.76 -18.72 3.23
N SER A 19 0.46 -18.05 4.33
CA SER A 19 -0.86 -18.15 4.95
C SER A 19 -1.99 -17.62 4.04
N GLY A 20 -1.74 -17.37 2.74
CA GLY A 20 -2.58 -17.69 1.57
C GLY A 20 -3.87 -16.89 1.34
N ILE A 21 -4.49 -16.50 2.44
CA ILE A 21 -5.92 -16.30 2.57
C ILE A 21 -6.14 -14.93 3.21
N TRP A 22 -5.36 -14.58 4.24
CA TRP A 22 -5.54 -13.33 5.00
C TRP A 22 -5.41 -12.02 4.19
N ILE A 23 -4.41 -11.83 3.31
CA ILE A 23 -4.28 -10.55 2.57
C ILE A 23 -5.42 -10.39 1.56
N ALA A 24 -5.76 -11.47 0.86
CA ALA A 24 -6.85 -11.44 -0.11
C ALA A 24 -8.21 -11.26 0.59
N GLU A 25 -8.42 -11.93 1.73
CA GLU A 25 -9.58 -11.74 2.62
C GLU A 25 -9.63 -10.32 3.17
N ASP A 26 -8.52 -9.74 3.61
CA ASP A 26 -8.45 -8.35 4.10
C ASP A 26 -8.87 -7.36 3.02
N ILE A 27 -8.45 -7.58 1.76
CA ILE A 27 -8.92 -6.80 0.61
C ILE A 27 -10.43 -7.03 0.39
N GLU A 28 -10.92 -8.26 0.54
CA GLU A 28 -12.34 -8.62 0.45
C GLU A 28 -13.20 -7.92 1.51
N LEU A 29 -12.68 -7.82 2.75
CA LEU A 29 -13.32 -7.10 3.83
C LEU A 29 -13.33 -5.59 3.58
N LEU A 30 -12.26 -5.05 2.98
CA LEU A 30 -12.21 -3.63 2.61
C LEU A 30 -13.23 -3.29 1.52
N ILE A 31 -13.32 -4.10 0.45
CA ILE A 31 -14.29 -3.85 -0.63
C ILE A 31 -15.73 -3.97 -0.10
N GLN A 32 -16.03 -5.00 0.70
CA GLN A 32 -17.35 -5.14 1.35
C GLN A 32 -17.66 -3.95 2.27
N GLY A 33 -16.67 -3.47 3.02
CA GLY A 33 -16.83 -2.28 3.86
C GLY A 33 -17.17 -1.03 3.06
N ILE A 34 -16.58 -0.88 1.87
CA ILE A 34 -16.84 0.23 0.95
C ILE A 34 -18.24 0.11 0.35
N GLU A 35 -18.59 -1.06 -0.18
CA GLU A 35 -19.88 -1.35 -0.82
C GLU A 35 -21.05 -1.21 0.15
N ASN A 36 -20.89 -1.69 1.38
CA ASN A 36 -21.92 -1.57 2.42
C ASN A 36 -22.02 -0.15 3.01
N GLY A 37 -21.19 0.79 2.54
CA GLY A 37 -21.22 2.18 3.00
C GLY A 37 -20.83 2.36 4.47
N SER A 38 -20.07 1.42 5.06
CA SER A 38 -19.64 1.49 6.47
C SER A 38 -18.82 2.74 6.82
N TRP A 39 -18.27 3.39 5.81
CA TRP A 39 -17.50 4.63 5.91
C TRP A 39 -18.36 5.89 5.84
N ILE A 40 -19.63 5.75 5.44
CA ILE A 40 -20.58 6.85 5.25
C ILE A 40 -21.19 7.23 6.60
N ASP A 41 -21.13 8.51 6.91
CA ASP A 41 -21.76 9.08 8.10
C ASP A 41 -23.27 8.80 8.09
N GLY A 42 -23.83 8.41 9.25
CA GLY A 42 -25.24 8.02 9.37
C GLY A 42 -26.23 9.10 8.93
N VAL A 43 -25.84 10.38 8.95
CA VAL A 43 -26.65 11.50 8.40
C VAL A 43 -26.87 11.36 6.89
N LEU A 44 -25.92 10.74 6.18
CA LEU A 44 -25.96 10.48 4.73
C LEU A 44 -26.32 9.01 4.42
N GLY A 45 -26.54 8.17 5.43
CA GLY A 45 -26.95 6.78 5.26
C GLY A 45 -28.27 6.70 4.49
N GLY A 46 -28.24 6.11 3.29
CA GLY A 46 -29.38 6.04 2.37
C GLY A 46 -29.32 7.00 1.19
N VAL A 47 -28.33 7.89 1.12
CA VAL A 47 -28.04 8.68 -0.08
C VAL A 47 -27.39 7.76 -1.12
N SER A 48 -28.18 7.33 -2.11
CA SER A 48 -27.69 6.66 -3.30
C SER A 48 -28.01 7.52 -4.52
N ALA A 49 -26.97 8.04 -5.19
CA ALA A 49 -27.12 8.73 -6.45
C ALA A 49 -26.48 7.87 -7.54
N GLY A 50 -27.30 7.38 -8.47
CA GLY A 50 -26.81 6.79 -9.73
C GLY A 50 -26.10 7.86 -10.57
N LEU A 51 -25.21 7.43 -11.47
CA LEU A 51 -24.33 8.32 -12.24
C LEU A 51 -25.03 9.20 -13.31
N ASP A 52 -26.35 9.15 -13.44
CA ASP A 52 -27.10 9.97 -14.39
C ASP A 52 -27.48 11.34 -13.80
N ALA A 53 -26.46 12.16 -13.48
CA ALA A 53 -26.67 13.54 -13.06
C ALA A 53 -26.62 14.48 -14.28
N LEU A 54 -27.69 14.49 -15.08
CA LEU A 54 -27.91 15.58 -16.04
C LEU A 54 -27.88 16.91 -15.28
N ALA A 55 -26.88 17.72 -15.58
CA ALA A 55 -26.64 19.01 -14.96
C ALA A 55 -27.63 20.05 -15.50
N LEU A 56 -28.89 19.97 -15.09
CA LEU A 56 -29.75 21.16 -15.16
C LEU A 56 -29.27 22.10 -14.05
N VAL A 57 -28.42 23.07 -14.40
CA VAL A 57 -28.03 24.13 -13.47
C VAL A 57 -29.14 25.16 -13.46
N THR A 58 -30.03 25.07 -12.48
CA THR A 58 -30.95 26.17 -12.17
C THR A 58 -30.15 27.19 -11.36
N ASP A 59 -30.14 28.47 -11.77
CA ASP A 59 -29.58 29.56 -10.98
C ASP A 59 -30.63 30.07 -9.96
N PRO A 60 -30.56 29.65 -8.68
CA PRO A 60 -31.50 30.06 -7.66
C PRO A 60 -31.52 31.57 -7.40
N ALA A 61 -30.39 32.25 -7.58
CA ALA A 61 -30.30 33.70 -7.41
C ALA A 61 -30.91 34.45 -8.61
N GLY A 62 -30.67 33.94 -9.82
CA GLY A 62 -31.27 34.45 -11.06
C GLY A 62 -32.80 34.40 -11.04
N VAL A 63 -33.40 33.37 -10.43
CA VAL A 63 -34.86 33.30 -10.23
C VAL A 63 -35.38 34.46 -9.38
N LEU A 64 -34.68 34.84 -8.30
CA LEU A 64 -35.11 35.93 -7.41
C LEU A 64 -34.96 37.30 -8.06
N LEU A 65 -33.97 37.48 -8.96
CA LEU A 65 -33.79 38.72 -9.72
C LEU A 65 -34.99 39.03 -10.62
N GLN A 66 -35.65 38.01 -11.19
CA GLN A 66 -36.83 38.17 -12.04
C GLN A 66 -38.02 38.80 -11.30
N TYR A 67 -38.07 38.66 -9.97
CA TYR A 67 -39.11 39.25 -9.12
C TYR A 67 -38.69 40.59 -8.49
N GLY A 68 -37.51 41.13 -8.82
CA GLY A 68 -37.07 42.46 -8.40
C GLY A 68 -36.58 42.56 -6.95
N ILE A 69 -36.19 41.43 -6.33
CA ILE A 69 -35.86 41.40 -4.90
C ILE A 69 -34.36 41.22 -4.69
N ALA A 70 -33.62 42.29 -4.95
CA ALA A 70 -32.16 42.30 -4.93
C ALA A 70 -31.56 41.98 -3.54
N TRP A 71 -32.21 42.38 -2.45
CA TRP A 71 -31.67 42.17 -1.08
C TRP A 71 -31.63 40.68 -0.67
N LEU A 72 -32.51 39.85 -1.23
CA LEU A 72 -32.50 38.40 -0.97
C LEU A 72 -31.31 37.70 -1.64
N ILE A 73 -30.83 38.25 -2.75
CA ILE A 73 -29.73 37.66 -3.52
C ILE A 73 -28.46 37.58 -2.66
N GLU A 74 -28.16 38.63 -1.90
CA GLU A 74 -26.99 38.65 -1.00
C GLU A 74 -27.04 37.54 0.06
N HIS A 75 -28.23 37.13 0.48
CA HIS A 75 -28.41 36.09 1.49
C HIS A 75 -28.44 34.67 0.90
N VAL A 76 -28.91 34.51 -0.34
CA VAL A 76 -29.01 33.22 -1.03
C VAL A 76 -27.71 32.84 -1.76
N LYS A 77 -26.92 33.83 -2.16
CA LYS A 77 -25.65 33.61 -2.87
C LYS A 77 -24.67 32.69 -2.10
N PRO A 78 -24.41 32.86 -0.79
CA PRO A 78 -23.54 31.95 -0.04
C PRO A 78 -24.00 30.49 -0.04
N LEU A 79 -25.31 30.26 -0.11
CA LEU A 79 -25.87 28.90 -0.21
C LEU A 79 -25.67 28.32 -1.61
N SER A 80 -25.76 29.17 -2.63
CA SER A 80 -25.53 28.79 -4.03
C SER A 80 -24.07 28.44 -4.28
N GLU A 81 -23.13 29.17 -3.67
CA GLU A 81 -21.69 28.86 -3.69
C GLU A 81 -21.37 27.46 -3.13
N ALA A 82 -22.20 26.93 -2.21
CA ALA A 82 -22.04 25.57 -1.71
C ALA A 82 -22.30 24.49 -2.80
N LEU A 83 -23.10 24.80 -3.83
CA LEU A 83 -23.25 23.93 -5.00
C LEU A 83 -21.96 23.90 -5.82
N ASP A 84 -21.27 25.03 -5.94
CA ASP A 84 -20.00 25.16 -6.66
C ASP A 84 -18.88 24.42 -5.94
N TRP A 85 -18.85 24.41 -4.60
CA TRP A 85 -17.89 23.59 -3.84
C TRP A 85 -18.04 22.10 -4.11
N LEU A 86 -19.28 21.67 -4.39
CA LEU A 86 -19.60 20.29 -4.72
C LEU A 86 -19.52 20.05 -6.23
N ALA A 87 -19.27 21.07 -7.05
CA ALA A 87 -19.02 20.93 -8.47
C ALA A 87 -17.67 20.25 -8.67
N GLY A 88 -17.73 19.10 -9.32
CA GLY A 88 -16.61 18.24 -9.68
C GLY A 88 -16.98 17.54 -10.96
N ASP A 89 -16.04 16.83 -11.55
CA ASP A 89 -16.16 16.19 -12.86
C ASP A 89 -16.46 14.69 -12.71
N PRO A 90 -17.74 14.26 -12.86
CA PRO A 90 -18.10 12.85 -12.72
C PRO A 90 -17.50 11.99 -13.83
N ALA A 91 -17.30 12.57 -15.03
CA ALA A 91 -16.70 11.85 -16.15
C ALA A 91 -15.23 11.54 -15.87
N GLN A 92 -14.50 12.50 -15.28
CA GLN A 92 -13.13 12.27 -14.84
C GLN A 92 -13.04 11.22 -13.71
N ILE A 93 -13.95 11.24 -12.73
CA ILE A 93 -14.02 10.22 -11.68
C ILE A 93 -14.27 8.83 -12.27
N ALA A 94 -15.24 8.71 -13.18
CA ALA A 94 -15.55 7.45 -13.87
C ALA A 94 -14.36 6.96 -14.71
N ALA A 95 -13.64 7.86 -15.40
CA ALA A 95 -12.44 7.53 -16.17
C ALA A 95 -11.31 6.99 -15.28
N TYR A 96 -11.09 7.58 -14.09
CA TYR A 96 -10.12 7.05 -13.13
C TYR A 96 -10.52 5.68 -12.59
N ALA A 97 -11.78 5.48 -12.24
CA ALA A 97 -12.29 4.17 -11.83
C ALA A 97 -12.10 3.12 -12.92
N GLN A 98 -12.42 3.45 -14.18
CA GLN A 98 -12.22 2.56 -15.31
C GLN A 98 -10.74 2.24 -15.55
N THR A 99 -9.84 3.20 -15.33
CA THR A 99 -8.40 2.96 -15.41
C THR A 99 -7.96 1.88 -14.42
N TRP A 100 -8.45 1.93 -13.18
CA TRP A 100 -8.18 0.91 -12.18
C TRP A 100 -8.76 -0.47 -12.56
N ARG A 101 -9.98 -0.51 -13.13
CA ARG A 101 -10.54 -1.77 -13.66
C ARG A 101 -9.72 -2.36 -14.79
N ASN A 102 -9.21 -1.53 -15.70
CA ASN A 102 -8.35 -1.99 -16.79
C ASN A 102 -7.06 -2.60 -16.24
N VAL A 103 -6.45 -1.99 -15.21
CA VAL A 103 -5.29 -2.56 -14.50
C VAL A 103 -5.65 -3.88 -13.84
N ALA A 104 -6.78 -3.96 -13.14
CA ALA A 104 -7.26 -5.20 -12.53
C ALA A 104 -7.46 -6.31 -13.58
N GLY A 105 -8.08 -6.01 -14.71
CA GLY A 105 -8.26 -6.93 -15.85
C GLY A 105 -6.93 -7.47 -16.36
N ALA A 106 -5.99 -6.59 -16.70
CA ALA A 106 -4.67 -6.99 -17.20
C ALA A 106 -3.89 -7.89 -16.21
N LEU A 107 -4.01 -7.63 -14.91
CA LEU A 107 -3.39 -8.47 -13.86
C LEU A 107 -4.08 -9.85 -13.77
N ARG A 108 -5.42 -9.92 -13.89
CA ARG A 108 -6.15 -11.20 -13.93
C ARG A 108 -5.77 -12.02 -15.16
N ASP A 109 -5.65 -11.38 -16.32
CA ASP A 109 -5.23 -12.03 -17.56
C ASP A 109 -3.82 -12.62 -17.41
N SER A 110 -2.88 -11.86 -16.82
CA SER A 110 -1.53 -12.33 -16.52
C SER A 110 -1.52 -13.56 -15.59
N VAL A 111 -2.41 -13.59 -14.59
CA VAL A 111 -2.57 -14.76 -13.70
C VAL A 111 -3.14 -15.96 -14.44
N ALA A 112 -4.14 -15.75 -15.30
CA ALA A 112 -4.77 -16.81 -16.09
C ALA A 112 -3.76 -17.46 -17.04
N ASP A 113 -2.98 -16.64 -17.74
CA ASP A 113 -1.91 -17.08 -18.65
C ASP A 113 -0.84 -17.87 -17.89
N LEU A 114 -0.34 -17.34 -16.77
CA LEU A 114 0.66 -18.02 -15.94
C LEU A 114 0.12 -19.35 -15.39
N SER A 115 -1.14 -19.38 -14.94
CA SER A 115 -1.79 -20.60 -14.45
C SER A 115 -1.97 -21.65 -15.54
N GLN A 116 -2.27 -21.23 -16.76
CA GLN A 116 -2.33 -22.13 -17.91
C GLN A 116 -0.95 -22.69 -18.25
N GLN A 117 0.07 -21.86 -18.37
CA GLN A 117 1.44 -22.29 -18.68
C GLN A 117 1.99 -23.28 -17.64
N VAL A 118 1.81 -22.99 -16.34
CA VAL A 118 2.23 -23.89 -15.27
C VAL A 118 1.47 -25.23 -15.31
N ARG A 119 0.19 -25.23 -15.71
CA ARG A 119 -0.56 -26.49 -15.82
C ARG A 119 -0.18 -27.30 -17.04
N MET A 120 0.20 -26.66 -18.15
CA MET A 120 0.50 -27.34 -19.42
C MET A 120 1.98 -27.73 -19.54
N ASP A 121 2.88 -26.78 -19.29
CA ASP A 121 4.30 -26.92 -19.65
C ASP A 121 5.11 -27.72 -18.62
N VAL A 122 4.63 -27.80 -17.37
CA VAL A 122 5.28 -28.57 -16.29
C VAL A 122 4.40 -29.70 -15.75
N ALA A 123 3.38 -30.11 -16.51
CA ALA A 123 2.47 -31.19 -16.13
C ALA A 123 3.19 -32.52 -15.86
N GLU A 124 4.14 -32.87 -16.74
CA GLU A 124 4.90 -34.11 -16.69
C GLU A 124 6.10 -34.02 -15.74
N TRP A 125 6.43 -32.83 -15.24
CA TRP A 125 7.55 -32.64 -14.32
C TRP A 125 7.18 -33.13 -12.91
N THR A 126 7.48 -34.40 -12.68
CA THR A 126 7.27 -35.07 -11.39
C THR A 126 8.50 -34.95 -10.47
N GLY A 127 8.31 -35.24 -9.19
CA GLY A 127 9.36 -35.18 -8.16
C GLY A 127 9.37 -33.84 -7.40
N SER A 128 10.16 -33.80 -6.32
CA SER A 128 10.16 -32.70 -5.35
C SER A 128 10.46 -31.32 -5.96
N ALA A 129 11.30 -31.26 -6.99
CA ALA A 129 11.63 -30.01 -7.68
C ALA A 129 10.44 -29.45 -8.47
N GLY A 130 9.68 -30.31 -9.17
CA GLY A 130 8.48 -29.90 -9.91
C GLY A 130 7.36 -29.45 -8.96
N ASP A 131 7.19 -30.15 -7.84
CA ASP A 131 6.23 -29.75 -6.80
C ASP A 131 6.58 -28.39 -6.19
N ALA A 132 7.87 -28.16 -5.89
CA ALA A 132 8.35 -26.88 -5.38
C ALA A 132 8.15 -25.73 -6.38
N TYR A 133 8.38 -25.97 -7.68
CA TYR A 133 8.12 -24.97 -8.72
C TYR A 133 6.62 -24.63 -8.82
N ARG A 134 5.73 -25.63 -8.82
CA ARG A 134 4.28 -25.39 -8.84
C ARG A 134 3.80 -24.62 -7.61
N ALA A 135 4.36 -24.89 -6.43
CA ALA A 135 4.08 -24.11 -5.22
C ALA A 135 4.56 -22.66 -5.35
N TRP A 136 5.80 -22.44 -5.79
CA TRP A 136 6.33 -21.09 -6.03
C TRP A 136 5.53 -20.31 -7.08
N ALA A 137 5.07 -20.99 -8.14
CA ALA A 137 4.25 -20.36 -9.17
C ALA A 137 2.84 -20.03 -8.66
N LYS A 138 2.26 -20.87 -7.79
CA LYS A 138 1.00 -20.58 -7.12
C LYS A 138 1.10 -19.36 -6.21
N ASP A 139 2.18 -19.28 -5.44
CA ASP A 139 2.51 -18.11 -4.62
C ASP A 139 2.59 -16.84 -5.48
N GLN A 140 3.23 -16.90 -6.66
CA GLN A 140 3.28 -15.77 -7.58
C GLN A 140 1.88 -15.40 -8.13
N GLN A 141 1.08 -16.39 -8.53
CA GLN A 141 -0.29 -16.20 -9.01
C GLN A 141 -1.16 -15.52 -7.94
N ASP A 142 -1.05 -15.94 -6.69
CA ASP A 142 -1.84 -15.37 -5.58
C ASP A 142 -1.45 -13.92 -5.29
N ALA A 143 -0.16 -13.58 -5.38
CA ALA A 143 0.28 -12.20 -5.18
C ALA A 143 -0.25 -11.27 -6.27
N ILE A 144 -0.18 -11.70 -7.53
CA ILE A 144 -0.69 -10.93 -8.66
C ILE A 144 -2.22 -10.86 -8.61
N GLY A 145 -2.89 -11.95 -8.22
CA GLY A 145 -4.35 -11.98 -8.00
C GLY A 145 -4.79 -11.02 -6.89
N GLY A 146 -4.05 -10.96 -5.79
CA GLY A 146 -4.26 -9.97 -4.73
C GLY A 146 -4.11 -8.53 -5.22
N LEU A 147 -3.10 -8.25 -6.06
CA LEU A 147 -2.92 -6.92 -6.66
C LEU A 147 -4.07 -6.58 -7.63
N ALA A 148 -4.54 -7.54 -8.41
CA ALA A 148 -5.69 -7.36 -9.29
C ALA A 148 -6.95 -6.99 -8.48
N LYS A 149 -7.17 -7.67 -7.37
CA LYS A 149 -8.28 -7.39 -6.45
C LYS A 149 -8.14 -6.02 -5.79
N ALA A 150 -6.93 -5.64 -5.37
CA ALA A 150 -6.68 -4.31 -4.80
C ALA A 150 -6.94 -3.19 -5.82
N ALA A 151 -6.55 -3.39 -7.09
CA ALA A 151 -6.86 -2.45 -8.16
C ALA A 151 -8.38 -2.35 -8.39
N ASP A 152 -9.11 -3.46 -8.35
CA ASP A 152 -10.57 -3.49 -8.43
C ASP A 152 -11.21 -2.72 -7.25
N THR A 153 -10.69 -2.93 -6.03
CA THR A 153 -11.12 -2.18 -4.83
C THR A 153 -10.88 -0.68 -5.01
N MET A 154 -9.78 -0.24 -5.62
CA MET A 154 -9.54 1.19 -5.92
C MET A 154 -10.57 1.76 -6.89
N ALA A 155 -11.03 0.97 -7.88
CA ALA A 155 -12.08 1.38 -8.80
C ALA A 155 -13.40 1.61 -8.05
N VAL A 156 -13.83 0.62 -7.26
CA VAL A 156 -15.04 0.69 -6.44
C VAL A 156 -14.96 1.86 -5.45
N ALA A 157 -13.84 2.02 -4.77
CA ALA A 157 -13.59 3.12 -3.85
C ALA A 157 -13.80 4.49 -4.53
N THR A 158 -13.21 4.67 -5.71
CA THR A 158 -13.31 5.93 -6.47
C THR A 158 -14.75 6.26 -6.86
N GLU A 159 -15.52 5.25 -7.29
CA GLU A 159 -16.92 5.41 -7.64
C GLU A 159 -17.80 5.71 -6.43
N SER A 160 -17.65 4.97 -5.33
CA SER A 160 -18.44 5.18 -4.11
C SER A 160 -18.20 6.58 -3.53
N ALA A 161 -16.96 7.08 -3.57
CA ALA A 161 -16.66 8.46 -3.18
C ALA A 161 -17.37 9.47 -4.10
N GLY A 162 -17.33 9.26 -5.42
CA GLY A 162 -18.03 10.10 -6.39
C GLY A 162 -19.56 10.10 -6.21
N GLN A 163 -20.15 8.93 -5.97
CA GLN A 163 -21.58 8.77 -5.71
C GLN A 163 -22.02 9.52 -4.45
N LEU A 164 -21.24 9.48 -3.37
CA LEU A 164 -21.55 10.23 -2.16
C LEU A 164 -21.53 11.74 -2.42
N ILE A 165 -20.51 12.25 -3.12
CA ILE A 165 -20.41 13.68 -3.47
C ILE A 165 -21.59 14.11 -4.34
N ALA A 166 -21.94 13.31 -5.36
CA ALA A 166 -23.08 13.55 -6.23
C ALA A 166 -24.41 13.58 -5.45
N GLY A 167 -24.59 12.63 -4.53
CA GLY A 167 -25.77 12.58 -3.67
C GLY A 167 -25.88 13.78 -2.72
N VAL A 168 -24.77 14.22 -2.12
CA VAL A 168 -24.77 15.45 -1.30
C VAL A 168 -25.05 16.68 -2.15
N ARG A 169 -24.52 16.77 -3.38
CA ARG A 169 -24.84 17.86 -4.32
C ARG A 169 -26.34 17.91 -4.62
N MET A 170 -26.98 16.75 -4.81
CA MET A 170 -28.42 16.66 -5.01
C MET A 170 -29.21 17.19 -3.80
N LEU A 171 -28.87 16.74 -2.58
CA LEU A 171 -29.51 17.23 -1.35
C LEU A 171 -29.40 18.75 -1.19
N VAL A 172 -28.20 19.31 -1.42
CA VAL A 172 -27.96 20.75 -1.34
C VAL A 172 -28.79 21.49 -2.39
N ARG A 173 -28.82 21.00 -3.63
CA ARG A 173 -29.62 21.58 -4.71
C ARG A 173 -31.10 21.59 -4.37
N ASP A 174 -31.65 20.48 -3.88
CA ASP A 174 -33.07 20.35 -3.55
C ASP A 174 -33.45 21.27 -2.39
N ALA A 175 -32.59 21.40 -1.38
CA ALA A 175 -32.80 22.33 -0.28
C ALA A 175 -32.82 23.79 -0.75
N ILE A 176 -31.92 24.17 -1.66
CA ILE A 176 -31.88 25.52 -2.23
C ILE A 176 -33.08 25.77 -3.14
N ALA A 177 -33.49 24.79 -3.96
CA ALA A 177 -34.67 24.89 -4.80
C ALA A 177 -35.95 25.09 -3.97
N ALA A 178 -36.09 24.34 -2.87
CA ALA A 178 -37.20 24.50 -1.93
C ALA A 178 -37.18 25.87 -1.23
N LEU A 179 -35.99 26.34 -0.83
CA LEU A 179 -35.80 27.68 -0.27
C LEU A 179 -36.27 28.76 -1.26
N VAL A 180 -35.76 28.77 -2.48
CA VAL A 180 -36.12 29.77 -3.51
C VAL A 180 -37.61 29.74 -3.82
N SER A 181 -38.19 28.55 -3.95
CA SER A 181 -39.63 28.40 -4.20
C SER A 181 -40.47 29.11 -3.13
N ARG A 182 -40.07 29.02 -1.86
CA ARG A 182 -40.76 29.68 -0.75
C ARG A 182 -40.48 31.18 -0.71
N LEU A 183 -39.26 31.62 -1.01
CA LEU A 183 -38.91 33.03 -1.10
C LEU A 183 -39.73 33.76 -2.19
N VAL A 184 -40.02 33.09 -3.31
CA VAL A 184 -40.90 33.63 -4.37
C VAL A 184 -42.35 33.81 -3.88
N VAL A 185 -42.84 32.98 -2.96
CA VAL A 185 -44.17 33.18 -2.36
C VAL A 185 -44.17 34.42 -1.46
N TYR A 186 -43.16 34.57 -0.60
CA TYR A 186 -43.03 35.75 0.27
C TYR A 186 -42.81 37.05 -0.51
N ALA A 187 -42.11 36.97 -1.64
CA ALA A 187 -41.99 38.04 -2.62
C ALA A 187 -43.36 38.54 -3.11
N ALA A 188 -44.21 37.60 -3.56
CA ALA A 188 -45.54 37.91 -4.05
C ALA A 188 -46.45 38.48 -2.95
N GLU A 189 -46.35 37.97 -1.72
CA GLU A 189 -47.08 38.49 -0.55
C GLU A 189 -46.69 39.94 -0.23
N LEU A 190 -45.39 40.25 -0.26
CA LEU A 190 -44.89 41.60 0.02
C LEU A 190 -45.35 42.60 -1.06
N LEU A 191 -45.39 42.19 -2.33
CA LEU A 191 -45.96 42.99 -3.42
C LEU A 191 -47.48 43.17 -3.28
N GLY A 192 -48.21 42.08 -3.04
CA GLY A 192 -49.68 42.09 -2.91
C GLY A 192 -50.19 42.90 -1.72
N THR A 193 -49.39 42.99 -0.66
CA THR A 193 -49.69 43.81 0.54
C THR A 193 -49.11 45.23 0.46
N ALA A 194 -48.51 45.61 -0.67
CA ALA A 194 -47.81 46.89 -0.85
C ALA A 194 -46.78 47.18 0.27
N GLY A 195 -46.11 46.14 0.77
CA GLY A 195 -45.11 46.22 1.83
C GLY A 195 -45.65 46.17 3.27
N ALA A 196 -46.96 46.11 3.49
CA ALA A 196 -47.52 46.06 4.84
C ALA A 196 -47.08 44.81 5.64
N ALA A 197 -46.86 43.68 4.95
CA ALA A 197 -46.38 42.44 5.57
C ALA A 197 -44.85 42.39 5.80
N ALA A 198 -44.10 43.46 5.48
CA ALA A 198 -42.64 43.44 5.49
C ALA A 198 -42.00 42.98 6.81
N PRO A 199 -42.47 43.39 8.02
CA PRO A 199 -41.88 42.92 9.27
C PRO A 199 -42.00 41.40 9.46
N LEU A 200 -43.17 40.83 9.14
CA LEU A 200 -43.43 39.41 9.27
C LEU A 200 -42.66 38.59 8.22
N VAL A 201 -42.62 39.06 6.97
CA VAL A 201 -41.90 38.41 5.88
C VAL A 201 -40.39 38.36 6.18
N LEU A 202 -39.82 39.43 6.73
CA LEU A 202 -38.39 39.46 7.09
C LEU A 202 -38.02 38.39 8.13
N GLU A 203 -38.84 38.23 9.17
CA GLU A 203 -38.65 37.19 10.19
C GLU A 203 -38.71 35.79 9.56
N GLN A 204 -39.71 35.54 8.70
CA GLN A 204 -39.89 34.23 8.05
C GLN A 204 -38.76 33.90 7.07
N VAL A 205 -38.30 34.88 6.29
CA VAL A 205 -37.19 34.73 5.34
C VAL A 205 -35.90 34.37 6.09
N THR A 206 -35.55 35.13 7.12
CA THR A 206 -34.29 34.92 7.86
C THR A 206 -34.26 33.55 8.55
N ALA A 207 -35.37 33.15 9.17
CA ALA A 207 -35.53 31.82 9.75
C ALA A 207 -35.38 30.70 8.69
N LEU A 208 -35.99 30.88 7.50
CA LEU A 208 -35.95 29.89 6.43
C LEU A 208 -34.55 29.73 5.83
N ILE A 209 -33.87 30.86 5.54
CA ILE A 209 -32.49 30.87 5.05
C ILE A 209 -31.57 30.23 6.09
N GLY A 210 -31.71 30.59 7.37
CA GLY A 210 -30.95 29.99 8.46
C GLY A 210 -31.15 28.48 8.58
N SER A 211 -32.39 28.00 8.44
CA SER A 211 -32.70 26.56 8.43
C SER A 211 -32.05 25.84 7.24
N CYS A 212 -32.10 26.44 6.04
CA CYS A 212 -31.45 25.89 4.86
C CYS A 212 -29.92 25.82 5.04
N ALA A 213 -29.31 26.90 5.51
CA ALA A 213 -27.88 26.97 5.83
C ALA A 213 -27.46 25.89 6.82
N ALA A 214 -28.25 25.70 7.90
CA ALA A 214 -27.97 24.68 8.91
C ALA A 214 -28.05 23.25 8.35
N LYS A 215 -29.02 22.97 7.47
CA LYS A 215 -29.13 21.67 6.78
C LYS A 215 -27.92 21.40 5.89
N ILE A 216 -27.57 22.36 5.04
CA ILE A 216 -26.41 22.27 4.13
C ILE A 216 -25.12 22.05 4.95
N ALA A 217 -24.89 22.88 5.98
CA ALA A 217 -23.71 22.75 6.84
C ALA A 217 -23.63 21.38 7.52
N ARG A 218 -24.77 20.80 7.93
CA ARG A 218 -24.83 19.45 8.50
C ARG A 218 -24.42 18.39 7.48
N TRP A 219 -24.94 18.45 6.25
CA TRP A 219 -24.57 17.50 5.19
C TRP A 219 -23.10 17.62 4.77
N LEU A 220 -22.58 18.85 4.63
CA LEU A 220 -21.16 19.07 4.30
C LEU A 220 -20.22 18.53 5.39
N ARG A 221 -20.57 18.68 6.68
CA ARG A 221 -19.79 18.08 7.78
C ARG A 221 -19.84 16.55 7.75
N ALA A 222 -21.01 15.97 7.48
CA ALA A 222 -21.16 14.52 7.34
C ALA A 222 -20.37 13.98 6.14
N LEU A 223 -20.35 14.71 5.02
CA LEU A 223 -19.52 14.37 3.85
C LEU A 223 -18.03 14.37 4.22
N LEU A 224 -17.56 15.43 4.89
CA LEU A 224 -16.17 15.54 5.33
C LEU A 224 -15.79 14.42 6.31
N SER A 225 -16.68 14.09 7.25
CA SER A 225 -16.52 12.96 8.17
C SER A 225 -16.37 11.64 7.41
N SER A 226 -17.26 11.39 6.44
CA SER A 226 -17.24 10.20 5.59
C SER A 226 -15.94 10.09 4.80
N LEU A 227 -15.50 11.17 4.13
CA LEU A 227 -14.26 11.18 3.35
C LEU A 227 -13.01 10.97 4.19
N ARG A 228 -12.99 11.43 5.45
CA ARG A 228 -11.91 11.15 6.39
C ARG A 228 -11.85 9.67 6.77
N THR A 229 -13.00 9.07 7.06
CA THR A 229 -13.10 7.62 7.33
C THR A 229 -12.65 6.83 6.10
N PHE A 230 -13.09 7.24 4.91
CA PHE A 230 -12.72 6.64 3.64
C PHE A 230 -11.21 6.68 3.37
N ALA A 231 -10.53 7.79 3.69
CA ALA A 231 -9.07 7.89 3.56
C ALA A 231 -8.33 6.81 4.36
N SER A 232 -8.90 6.35 5.49
CA SER A 232 -8.34 5.24 6.26
C SER A 232 -8.42 3.89 5.53
N PHE A 233 -9.49 3.65 4.74
CA PHE A 233 -9.61 2.45 3.90
C PHE A 233 -8.54 2.43 2.81
N VAL A 234 -8.36 3.56 2.11
CA VAL A 234 -7.32 3.71 1.07
C VAL A 234 -5.93 3.49 1.66
N SER A 235 -5.65 4.04 2.86
CA SER A 235 -4.37 3.81 3.55
C SER A 235 -4.13 2.34 3.90
N ARG A 236 -5.17 1.63 4.39
CA ARG A 236 -5.09 0.19 4.67
C ARG A 236 -4.83 -0.60 3.41
N LEU A 237 -5.54 -0.29 2.32
CA LEU A 237 -5.33 -0.95 1.03
C LEU A 237 -3.90 -0.74 0.51
N GLY A 238 -3.34 0.46 0.64
CA GLY A 238 -1.94 0.74 0.30
C GLY A 238 -0.94 -0.14 1.06
N LYS A 239 -1.19 -0.44 2.34
CA LYS A 239 -0.36 -1.36 3.13
C LYS A 239 -0.44 -2.80 2.63
N LEU A 240 -1.62 -3.25 2.19
CA LEU A 240 -1.82 -4.58 1.62
C LEU A 240 -1.13 -4.70 0.25
N ILE A 241 -1.21 -3.67 -0.60
CA ILE A 241 -0.47 -3.60 -1.86
C ILE A 241 1.05 -3.70 -1.61
N GLU A 242 1.58 -2.97 -0.63
CA GLU A 242 3.00 -3.03 -0.28
C GLU A 242 3.40 -4.40 0.32
N ALA A 243 2.50 -5.06 1.04
CA ALA A 243 2.72 -6.43 1.48
C ALA A 243 2.81 -7.41 0.29
N LEU A 244 1.89 -7.31 -0.69
CA LEU A 244 1.91 -8.11 -1.92
C LEU A 244 3.17 -7.86 -2.74
N ARG A 245 3.57 -6.60 -2.89
CA ARG A 245 4.82 -6.22 -3.54
C ARG A 245 6.03 -6.88 -2.89
N ARG A 246 6.14 -6.82 -1.55
CA ARG A 246 7.24 -7.47 -0.81
C ARG A 246 7.27 -8.98 -1.04
N ILE A 247 6.12 -9.62 -1.24
CA ILE A 247 6.08 -11.05 -1.59
C ILE A 247 6.63 -11.28 -3.00
N LEU A 248 6.18 -10.51 -3.99
CA LEU A 248 6.72 -10.58 -5.34
C LEU A 248 8.23 -10.31 -5.39
N ASP A 249 8.72 -9.35 -4.62
CA ASP A 249 10.15 -9.05 -4.52
C ASP A 249 10.93 -10.21 -3.89
N ARG A 250 10.36 -10.93 -2.92
CA ARG A 250 10.96 -12.16 -2.38
C ARG A 250 10.96 -13.30 -3.40
N LEU A 251 9.87 -13.48 -4.14
CA LEU A 251 9.77 -14.51 -5.18
C LEU A 251 10.72 -14.22 -6.34
N ARG A 252 10.88 -12.95 -6.74
CA ARG A 252 11.82 -12.48 -7.76
C ARG A 252 13.27 -12.50 -7.27
N GLY A 253 13.48 -12.19 -5.99
CA GLY A 253 14.76 -12.28 -5.29
C GLY A 253 15.21 -13.70 -5.00
N GLY A 254 14.42 -14.71 -5.37
CA GLY A 254 14.70 -16.14 -5.26
C GLY A 254 15.94 -16.65 -6.00
N ASN A 255 16.79 -15.77 -6.53
CA ASN A 255 18.10 -16.14 -7.08
C ASN A 255 19.28 -15.23 -6.66
N ARG A 256 19.23 -14.67 -5.44
CA ARG A 256 20.44 -14.20 -4.71
C ARG A 256 20.63 -14.88 -3.36
N ARG A 257 20.19 -16.13 -3.26
CA ARG A 257 20.68 -17.07 -2.25
C ARG A 257 20.75 -18.43 -2.92
N PRO A 258 21.89 -19.14 -2.94
CA PRO A 258 21.84 -20.57 -3.07
C PRO A 258 21.15 -21.09 -1.80
N VAL A 259 19.84 -21.33 -1.87
CA VAL A 259 19.17 -22.16 -0.88
C VAL A 259 19.75 -23.56 -1.07
N ARG A 260 20.77 -23.88 -0.28
CA ARG A 260 21.04 -25.28 0.05
C ARG A 260 19.83 -25.73 0.88
N PRO A 261 19.08 -26.78 0.50
CA PRO A 261 17.87 -27.21 1.22
C PRO A 261 18.10 -27.76 2.64
N ASN A 262 19.22 -27.46 3.31
CA ASN A 262 19.60 -27.90 4.65
C ASN A 262 20.73 -27.02 5.22
N GLY A 263 20.62 -25.69 5.10
CA GLY A 263 21.57 -24.77 5.75
C GLY A 263 21.22 -24.62 7.24
N PRO A 264 22.21 -24.60 8.15
CA PRO A 264 21.93 -24.50 9.57
C PRO A 264 21.21 -23.20 9.92
N SER A 265 20.21 -23.28 10.79
CA SER A 265 19.48 -22.10 11.27
C SER A 265 20.43 -21.13 11.99
N ARG A 266 20.03 -19.85 12.13
CA ARG A 266 20.81 -18.87 12.91
C ARG A 266 21.11 -19.40 14.32
N GLN A 267 20.14 -20.07 14.94
CA GLN A 267 20.28 -20.66 16.26
C GLN A 267 21.31 -21.78 16.28
N GLU A 268 21.28 -22.68 15.31
CA GLU A 268 22.27 -23.76 15.17
C GLU A 268 23.69 -23.22 14.98
N LEU A 269 23.85 -22.13 14.22
CA LEU A 269 25.15 -21.50 14.02
C LEU A 269 25.70 -20.85 15.31
N LEU A 270 24.84 -20.21 16.11
CA LEU A 270 25.23 -19.66 17.41
C LEU A 270 25.61 -20.75 18.42
N GLU A 271 24.86 -21.84 18.43
CA GLU A 271 25.20 -23.01 19.23
C GLU A 271 26.51 -23.63 18.79
N GLU A 272 26.77 -23.70 17.47
CA GLU A 272 28.03 -24.25 16.97
C GLU A 272 29.23 -23.35 17.29
N LEU A 273 29.09 -22.01 17.22
CA LEU A 273 30.10 -21.08 17.73
C LEU A 273 30.40 -21.31 19.21
N SER A 274 29.35 -21.49 20.02
CA SER A 274 29.47 -21.78 21.46
C SER A 274 30.20 -23.12 21.70
N ARG A 275 29.83 -24.16 20.95
CA ARG A 275 30.46 -25.49 21.02
C ARG A 275 31.93 -25.47 20.61
N GLN A 276 32.30 -24.63 19.64
CA GLN A 276 33.69 -24.44 19.21
C GLN A 276 34.52 -23.57 20.18
N GLY A 277 33.91 -23.06 21.26
CA GLY A 277 34.60 -22.19 22.23
C GLY A 277 34.98 -20.83 21.65
N ILE A 278 34.37 -20.43 20.53
CA ILE A 278 34.62 -19.14 19.91
C ILE A 278 33.91 -18.07 20.73
N LYS A 279 34.67 -17.14 21.29
CA LYS A 279 34.10 -16.00 22.03
C LYS A 279 33.27 -15.13 21.07
N HIS A 280 32.01 -14.93 21.42
CA HIS A 280 31.06 -14.08 20.70
C HIS A 280 30.02 -13.53 21.69
N ASN A 281 29.30 -12.49 21.28
CA ASN A 281 28.09 -12.05 21.97
C ASN A 281 26.89 -12.18 21.01
N PRO A 282 25.92 -13.07 21.27
CA PRO A 282 24.77 -13.29 20.39
C PRO A 282 23.99 -12.02 20.02
N ASP A 283 23.89 -11.08 20.96
CA ASP A 283 23.19 -9.80 20.77
C ASP A 283 23.96 -8.82 19.88
N ASP A 284 25.28 -8.98 19.78
CA ASP A 284 26.12 -8.14 18.92
C ASP A 284 26.27 -8.69 17.51
N ILE A 285 25.87 -9.95 17.25
CA ILE A 285 25.98 -10.57 15.93
C ILE A 285 24.95 -9.95 14.98
N VAL A 286 25.43 -9.21 13.99
CA VAL A 286 24.63 -8.63 12.91
C VAL A 286 24.29 -9.71 11.88
N LEU A 287 25.29 -10.45 11.40
CA LEU A 287 25.15 -11.51 10.40
C LEU A 287 25.98 -12.74 10.78
N ILE A 288 25.47 -13.93 10.47
CA ILE A 288 26.14 -15.21 10.70
C ILE A 288 25.76 -16.22 9.62
N GLY A 289 26.71 -17.06 9.21
CA GLY A 289 26.57 -17.97 8.09
C GLY A 289 27.78 -18.88 7.97
N LYS A 290 27.82 -19.70 6.92
CA LYS A 290 29.00 -20.50 6.56
C LYS A 290 29.53 -20.04 5.21
N ASP A 291 30.86 -20.03 5.05
CA ASP A 291 31.49 -19.80 3.76
C ASP A 291 31.43 -21.05 2.86
N GLY A 292 32.04 -20.97 1.67
CA GLY A 292 32.12 -22.08 0.73
C GLY A 292 32.84 -23.33 1.26
N THR A 293 33.63 -23.21 2.33
CA THR A 293 34.36 -24.31 2.99
C THR A 293 33.56 -24.94 4.14
N GLY A 294 32.45 -24.32 4.55
CA GLY A 294 31.67 -24.73 5.71
C GLY A 294 32.15 -24.12 7.02
N LYS A 295 33.14 -23.22 7.00
CA LYS A 295 33.59 -22.46 8.17
C LYS A 295 32.54 -21.42 8.56
N ILE A 296 32.26 -21.28 9.84
CA ILE A 296 31.33 -20.25 10.33
C ILE A 296 31.98 -18.87 10.16
N ILE A 297 31.24 -17.96 9.53
CA ILE A 297 31.59 -16.55 9.36
C ILE A 297 30.54 -15.72 10.07
N PHE A 298 30.96 -14.74 10.86
CA PHE A 298 30.06 -13.83 11.54
C PHE A 298 30.59 -12.39 11.57
N LEU A 299 29.66 -11.45 11.55
CA LEU A 299 29.89 -10.02 11.68
C LEU A 299 29.18 -9.53 12.93
N GLU A 300 29.92 -8.91 13.84
CA GLU A 300 29.38 -8.24 15.02
C GLU A 300 29.34 -6.72 14.83
N ASN A 301 28.53 -6.03 15.64
CA ASN A 301 28.53 -4.57 15.76
C ASN A 301 29.97 -4.05 15.99
N GLY A 302 30.71 -4.71 16.88
CA GLY A 302 32.12 -4.44 17.13
C GLY A 302 32.39 -3.09 17.79
N ASN A 303 33.57 -2.54 17.54
CA ASN A 303 34.07 -1.27 18.09
C ASN A 303 34.89 -0.50 17.04
N SER A 304 35.54 0.60 17.43
CA SER A 304 36.33 1.44 16.51
C SER A 304 37.55 0.76 15.87
N ARG A 305 37.93 -0.44 16.33
CA ARG A 305 39.08 -1.22 15.84
C ARG A 305 38.71 -2.50 15.10
N ALA A 306 37.50 -3.04 15.28
CA ALA A 306 37.06 -4.26 14.61
C ALA A 306 35.52 -4.36 14.53
N GLY A 307 35.00 -5.06 13.51
CA GLY A 307 33.57 -5.29 13.30
C GLY A 307 32.88 -4.20 12.48
N LEU A 308 31.55 -4.23 12.40
CA LEU A 308 30.77 -3.33 11.53
C LEU A 308 31.06 -1.86 11.82
N ARG A 309 31.16 -1.48 13.10
CA ARG A 309 31.45 -0.10 13.52
C ARG A 309 32.81 0.39 13.02
N HIS A 310 33.85 -0.45 13.03
CA HIS A 310 35.14 -0.08 12.46
C HIS A 310 35.04 0.15 10.94
N ILE A 311 34.28 -0.70 10.24
CA ILE A 311 34.08 -0.60 8.79
C ILE A 311 33.34 0.69 8.45
N THR A 312 32.24 1.01 9.13
CA THR A 312 31.45 2.20 8.85
C THR A 312 32.20 3.48 9.26
N GLU A 313 32.81 3.52 10.45
CA GLU A 313 33.54 4.71 10.92
C GLU A 313 34.78 5.04 10.06
N ARG A 314 35.44 4.03 9.47
CA ARG A 314 36.69 4.24 8.71
C ARG A 314 36.52 4.24 7.20
N HIS A 315 35.54 3.49 6.68
CA HIS A 315 35.45 3.17 5.25
C HIS A 315 34.08 3.44 4.64
N ALA A 316 33.10 4.00 5.38
CA ALA A 316 31.80 4.32 4.79
C ALA A 316 31.91 5.26 3.58
N ALA A 317 32.81 6.24 3.62
CA ALA A 317 33.09 7.13 2.49
C ALA A 317 33.62 6.35 1.27
N ASP A 318 34.58 5.44 1.49
CA ASP A 318 35.13 4.60 0.42
C ASP A 318 34.03 3.74 -0.24
N PHE A 319 33.10 3.20 0.57
CA PHE A 319 31.95 2.43 0.07
C PHE A 319 30.96 3.31 -0.70
N ALA A 320 30.71 4.53 -0.23
CA ALA A 320 29.87 5.49 -0.93
C ALA A 320 30.45 5.86 -2.30
N ASP A 321 31.77 6.01 -2.41
CA ASP A 321 32.46 6.32 -3.68
C ASP A 321 32.27 5.24 -4.76
N VAL A 322 32.09 3.98 -4.34
CA VAL A 322 31.75 2.86 -5.25
C VAL A 322 30.24 2.61 -5.38
N GLY A 323 29.41 3.50 -4.81
CA GLY A 323 27.95 3.49 -4.94
C GLY A 323 27.23 2.56 -3.95
N VAL A 324 27.83 2.27 -2.79
CA VAL A 324 27.25 1.45 -1.73
C VAL A 324 26.85 2.35 -0.56
N ALA A 325 25.55 2.42 -0.29
CA ALA A 325 25.02 3.14 0.87
C ALA A 325 25.43 2.47 2.20
N GLU A 326 25.57 3.25 3.27
CA GLU A 326 26.11 2.78 4.55
C GLU A 326 25.31 1.60 5.12
N GLU A 327 23.98 1.65 5.03
CA GLU A 327 23.06 0.61 5.48
C GLU A 327 23.21 -0.72 4.72
N LYS A 328 23.89 -0.72 3.56
CA LYS A 328 24.15 -1.91 2.74
C LYS A 328 25.52 -2.51 2.96
N ILE A 329 26.44 -1.81 3.63
CA ILE A 329 27.83 -2.22 3.84
C ILE A 329 27.90 -3.60 4.52
N ALA A 330 27.13 -3.79 5.60
CA ALA A 330 27.13 -5.05 6.35
C ALA A 330 26.80 -6.25 5.46
N ASN A 331 25.72 -6.13 4.67
CA ASN A 331 25.27 -7.20 3.78
C ASN A 331 26.26 -7.44 2.63
N LEU A 332 26.83 -6.38 2.04
CA LEU A 332 27.82 -6.51 0.97
C LEU A 332 29.09 -7.22 1.48
N VAL A 333 29.65 -6.75 2.60
CA VAL A 333 30.88 -7.32 3.19
C VAL A 333 30.65 -8.78 3.56
N PHE A 334 29.51 -9.09 4.16
CA PHE A 334 29.17 -10.45 4.53
C PHE A 334 29.02 -11.36 3.30
N SER A 335 28.28 -10.91 2.29
CA SER A 335 28.11 -11.63 1.01
C SER A 335 29.46 -11.85 0.31
N ALA A 336 30.37 -10.88 0.39
CA ALA A 336 31.70 -10.99 -0.19
C ALA A 336 32.46 -12.21 0.39
N VAL A 337 32.38 -12.42 1.71
CA VAL A 337 33.07 -13.55 2.36
C VAL A 337 32.33 -14.87 2.18
N THR A 338 30.99 -14.88 2.23
CA THR A 338 30.22 -16.13 2.21
C THR A 338 29.94 -16.66 0.81
N GLU A 339 29.83 -15.77 -0.18
CA GLU A 339 29.40 -16.08 -1.54
C GLU A 339 30.40 -15.63 -2.61
N GLY A 340 31.27 -14.68 -2.27
CA GLY A 340 32.24 -14.11 -3.20
C GLY A 340 33.38 -15.06 -3.56
N LYS A 341 33.97 -14.83 -4.73
CA LYS A 341 35.17 -15.54 -5.18
C LYS A 341 36.40 -14.72 -4.82
N VAL A 342 37.43 -15.36 -4.28
CA VAL A 342 38.71 -14.69 -4.07
C VAL A 342 39.36 -14.45 -5.43
N VAL A 343 39.58 -13.18 -5.78
CA VAL A 343 40.15 -12.75 -7.08
C VAL A 343 41.53 -12.11 -6.94
N GLY A 344 42.00 -11.88 -5.71
CA GLY A 344 43.30 -11.27 -5.48
C GLY A 344 43.57 -11.04 -3.99
N MET A 345 44.65 -10.31 -3.71
CA MET A 345 45.09 -9.96 -2.35
C MET A 345 45.42 -8.47 -2.27
N GLN A 346 44.92 -7.80 -1.23
CA GLN A 346 45.34 -6.46 -0.82
C GLN A 346 46.26 -6.62 0.40
N ARG A 347 47.58 -6.55 0.17
CA ARG A 347 48.59 -6.95 1.18
C ARG A 347 48.34 -8.39 1.64
N THR A 348 47.86 -8.58 2.86
CA THR A 348 47.52 -9.89 3.45
C THR A 348 46.01 -10.18 3.46
N ARG A 349 45.19 -9.26 2.94
CA ARG A 349 43.73 -9.32 2.97
C ARG A 349 43.18 -9.86 1.64
N PRO A 350 42.41 -10.97 1.61
CA PRO A 350 41.78 -11.45 0.39
C PRO A 350 40.79 -10.44 -0.19
N ILE A 351 40.82 -10.29 -1.52
CA ILE A 351 39.86 -9.51 -2.29
C ILE A 351 38.81 -10.47 -2.84
N TYR A 352 37.57 -10.24 -2.43
CA TYR A 352 36.41 -11.01 -2.87
C TYR A 352 35.68 -10.25 -3.96
N GLU A 353 35.39 -10.92 -5.07
CA GLU A 353 34.48 -10.45 -6.10
C GLU A 353 33.10 -11.08 -5.87
N VAL A 354 32.07 -10.24 -5.73
CA VAL A 354 30.70 -10.66 -5.42
C VAL A 354 29.70 -9.86 -6.25
N VAL A 355 28.64 -10.53 -6.71
CA VAL A 355 27.50 -9.86 -7.34
C VAL A 355 26.52 -9.44 -6.25
N PHE A 356 26.42 -8.15 -5.96
CA PHE A 356 25.53 -7.59 -4.95
C PHE A 356 24.60 -6.55 -5.60
N GLU A 357 23.29 -6.67 -5.37
CA GLU A 357 22.26 -5.77 -5.95
C GLU A 357 22.34 -5.51 -7.48
N GLY A 358 22.90 -6.44 -8.25
CA GLY A 358 22.96 -6.36 -9.72
C GLY A 358 24.28 -5.83 -10.24
N ARG A 359 25.21 -5.51 -9.35
CA ARG A 359 26.53 -4.99 -9.69
C ARG A 359 27.62 -5.89 -9.12
N ILE A 360 28.75 -5.96 -9.82
CA ILE A 360 29.94 -6.64 -9.34
C ILE A 360 30.70 -5.67 -8.44
N TYR A 361 31.00 -6.11 -7.22
CA TYR A 361 31.84 -5.39 -6.27
C TYR A 361 33.08 -6.22 -5.96
N ARG A 362 34.21 -5.52 -5.76
CA ARG A 362 35.43 -6.09 -5.21
C ARG A 362 35.65 -5.50 -3.83
N VAL A 363 35.69 -6.35 -2.82
CA VAL A 363 35.84 -5.93 -1.42
C VAL A 363 36.98 -6.72 -0.80
N ALA A 364 37.96 -6.01 -0.26
CA ALA A 364 38.97 -6.64 0.55
C ALA A 364 38.39 -6.83 1.96
N VAL A 365 38.41 -8.06 2.48
CA VAL A 365 37.85 -8.36 3.81
C VAL A 365 38.86 -9.11 4.69
N THR A 366 39.12 -8.60 5.90
CA THR A 366 39.87 -9.33 6.93
C THR A 366 38.90 -10.16 7.76
N VAL A 367 39.10 -11.47 7.72
CA VAL A 367 38.41 -12.44 8.56
C VAL A 367 39.44 -13.02 9.54
N GLY A 368 39.14 -13.00 10.84
CA GLY A 368 39.98 -13.64 11.85
C GLY A 368 39.94 -15.17 11.74
N ASP A 369 40.89 -15.84 12.38
CA ASP A 369 40.95 -17.31 12.36
C ASP A 369 39.70 -17.96 12.94
N ASN A 370 39.02 -17.27 13.85
CA ASN A 370 37.74 -17.67 14.44
C ASN A 370 36.50 -17.41 13.55
N GLY A 371 36.66 -16.84 12.34
CA GLY A 371 35.54 -16.52 11.45
C GLY A 371 34.90 -15.14 11.66
N PHE A 372 35.42 -14.34 12.59
CA PHE A 372 34.96 -12.98 12.84
C PHE A 372 35.43 -12.03 11.73
N ILE A 373 34.51 -11.26 11.14
CA ILE A 373 34.87 -10.19 10.20
C ILE A 373 35.38 -8.97 10.98
N VAL A 374 36.69 -8.72 10.86
CA VAL A 374 37.39 -7.65 11.60
C VAL A 374 37.27 -6.31 10.88
N GLY A 375 37.39 -6.30 9.54
CA GLY A 375 37.34 -5.07 8.77
C GLY A 375 37.25 -5.32 7.28
N ALA A 376 36.80 -4.32 6.53
CA ALA A 376 36.61 -4.40 5.09
C ALA A 376 36.72 -3.01 4.46
N ASN A 377 37.12 -2.96 3.21
CA ASN A 377 37.12 -1.76 2.38
C ASN A 377 36.87 -2.17 0.92
N PRO A 378 36.22 -1.32 0.12
CA PRO A 378 36.11 -1.58 -1.30
C PRO A 378 37.48 -1.46 -1.97
N VAL A 379 37.62 -2.13 -3.10
CA VAL A 379 38.76 -1.97 -4.00
C VAL A 379 38.24 -1.25 -5.24
N GLY A 380 38.90 -0.16 -5.62
CA GLY A 380 38.59 0.59 -6.85
C GLY A 380 38.61 -0.33 -8.08
N ARG A 381 37.84 0.04 -9.10
CA ARG A 381 37.69 -0.76 -10.33
C ARG A 381 39.01 -1.06 -11.03
#